data_AF-A0A7X8QSY6-F1
#
_entry.id   AF-A0A7X8QSY6-F1
#
_cell.length_a   1.000
_cell.length_b   1.000
_cell.length_c   1.000
_cell.angle_alpha   90.00
_cell.angle_beta   90.00
_cell.angle_gamma   90.00
#
_symmetry.space_group_name_H-M   'P 1'
#
loop_
_entity.id
_entity.type
_entity.pdbx_description
1 polymer ?
#
loop_
_entity_poly.entity_id
_entity_poly.type
_entity_poly.pdbx_seq_one_letter_code
_entity_poly.pdbx_strand_id
1 'polypeptide(L)'
;MPVCHCRYTLDRLPIIAKPALATIGRPRVDYSEPQTEVGLFEYKDTAAITINKFMGSLDPNAGNATLSIQTPLQVKEVFSTLAGHLPWKREGDRIVIDMPPPVSVDVVILR
;
A
#
# COMPACT_ATOMS: atom_id res chain seq x y z
N MET A 1 -12.21 9.99 15.63
CA MET A 1 -12.97 9.62 14.43
C MET A 1 -11.98 9.02 13.44
N PRO A 2 -12.14 7.77 12.98
CA PRO A 2 -11.27 7.23 11.95
C PRO A 2 -11.63 7.88 10.61
N VAL A 3 -10.64 8.46 9.94
CA VAL A 3 -10.78 9.07 8.61
C VAL A 3 -10.44 8.00 7.58
N CYS A 4 -11.41 7.58 6.79
CA CYS A 4 -11.21 6.67 5.66
C CYS A 4 -10.94 7.52 4.40
N HIS A 5 -9.83 7.27 3.71
CA HIS A 5 -9.50 7.90 2.43
C HIS A 5 -9.59 6.86 1.33
N CYS A 6 -10.79 6.66 0.77
CA CYS A 6 -10.99 5.89 -0.45
C CYS A 6 -10.61 6.74 -1.66
N ARG A 7 -9.80 6.21 -2.57
CA ARG A 7 -9.34 6.96 -3.75
C ARG A 7 -9.49 6.14 -5.02
N TYR A 8 -10.66 6.26 -5.65
CA TYR A 8 -10.89 5.92 -7.05
C TYR A 8 -10.25 6.98 -7.96
N THR A 9 -9.52 6.59 -9.01
CA THR A 9 -9.79 7.09 -10.39
C THR A 9 -8.88 6.51 -11.49
N LEU A 10 -9.51 6.31 -12.64
CA LEU A 10 -9.05 5.77 -13.93
C LEU A 10 -7.99 6.66 -14.65
N ASP A 11 -6.98 5.99 -15.22
CA ASP A 11 -6.22 6.20 -16.47
C ASP A 11 -5.92 7.59 -17.08
N ARG A 12 -6.21 8.73 -16.44
CA ARG A 12 -5.87 10.06 -16.99
C ARG A 12 -5.34 11.09 -15.98
N LEU A 13 -4.82 10.64 -14.84
CA LEU A 13 -4.38 11.53 -13.74
C LEU A 13 -2.86 11.77 -13.53
N PRO A 14 -1.88 11.38 -14.38
CA PRO A 14 -0.50 11.54 -13.97
C PRO A 14 0.03 12.99 -14.05
N ILE A 15 -0.69 13.94 -14.67
CA ILE A 15 -0.17 15.32 -14.82
C ILE A 15 -0.70 16.28 -13.74
N ILE A 16 -1.99 16.18 -13.35
CA ILE A 16 -2.60 17.19 -12.47
C ILE A 16 -2.52 16.79 -10.98
N ALA A 17 -2.61 15.50 -10.64
CA ALA A 17 -2.62 15.07 -9.24
C ALA A 17 -1.24 14.83 -8.63
N LYS A 18 -0.20 14.54 -9.43
CA LYS A 18 1.18 14.44 -8.92
C LYS A 18 1.67 15.72 -8.23
N PRO A 19 1.53 16.92 -8.83
CA PRO A 19 1.94 18.15 -8.15
C PRO A 19 1.06 18.44 -6.93
N ALA A 20 -0.26 18.23 -7.00
CA ALA A 20 -1.15 18.42 -5.85
C ALA A 20 -0.82 17.50 -4.67
N LEU A 21 -0.42 16.24 -4.92
CA LEU A 21 0.05 15.32 -3.89
C LEU A 21 1.43 15.71 -3.34
N ALA A 22 2.31 16.26 -4.18
CA ALA A 22 3.57 16.82 -3.70
C ALA A 22 3.35 18.05 -2.80
N THR A 23 2.27 18.83 -3.03
CA THR A 23 1.92 20.01 -2.21
C THR A 23 1.23 19.67 -0.88
N ILE A 24 0.46 18.57 -0.82
CA ILE A 24 -0.28 18.14 0.39
C ILE A 24 0.59 17.31 1.36
N GLY A 25 1.77 16.89 0.92
CA GLY A 25 2.66 16.00 1.64
C GLY A 25 2.60 14.58 1.07
N ARG A 26 3.71 13.84 1.20
CA ARG A 26 3.81 12.48 0.64
C ARG A 26 2.69 11.59 1.21
N PRO A 27 2.02 10.77 0.38
CA PRO A 27 1.02 9.83 0.87
C PRO A 27 1.65 8.88 1.90
N ARG A 28 0.93 8.57 2.99
CA ARG A 28 1.41 7.69 4.06
C ARG A 28 1.42 6.21 3.68
N VAL A 29 0.72 5.83 2.62
CA VAL A 29 0.74 4.49 2.03
C VAL A 29 0.76 4.63 0.51
N ASP A 30 1.57 3.82 -0.14
CA ASP A 30 1.73 3.79 -1.60
C ASP A 30 1.95 2.34 -2.04
N TYR A 31 1.43 1.97 -3.21
CA TYR A 31 1.55 0.64 -3.79
C TYR A 31 1.86 0.76 -5.27
N SER A 32 2.89 0.04 -5.73
CA SER A 32 3.43 0.23 -7.08
C SER A 32 2.54 -0.35 -8.19
N GLU A 33 1.67 -1.30 -7.88
CA GLU A 33 0.78 -1.92 -8.87
C GLU A 33 -0.35 -0.95 -9.26
N PRO A 34 -0.58 -0.70 -10.57
CA PRO A 34 -1.67 0.16 -11.02
C PRO A 34 -3.04 -0.46 -10.69
N GLN A 35 -4.10 0.36 -10.79
CA GLN A 35 -5.49 -0.07 -10.61
C GLN A 35 -5.77 -0.78 -9.27
N THR A 36 -5.02 -0.37 -8.24
CA THR A 36 -5.14 -0.89 -6.88
C THR A 36 -5.51 0.25 -5.94
N GLU A 37 -6.51 0.03 -5.09
CA GLU A 37 -6.79 0.91 -3.96
C GLU A 37 -6.09 0.39 -2.71
N VAL A 38 -5.44 1.31 -2.00
CA VAL A 38 -4.82 1.03 -0.71
C VAL A 38 -5.43 1.88 0.40
N GLY A 39 -5.70 1.24 1.54
CA GLY A 39 -6.19 1.89 2.74
C GLY A 39 -5.30 1.56 3.93
N LEU A 40 -4.91 2.57 4.72
CA LEU A 40 -4.11 2.40 5.95
C LEU A 40 -5.01 2.61 7.17
N PHE A 41 -5.00 1.64 8.08
CA PHE A 41 -5.71 1.66 9.35
C PHE A 41 -4.72 1.44 10.48
N GLU A 42 -4.66 2.35 11.45
CA GLU A 42 -3.73 2.27 12.57
C GLU A 42 -4.51 2.10 13.88
N TYR A 43 -4.02 1.22 14.75
CA TYR A 43 -4.58 1.02 16.08
C TYR A 43 -3.49 0.62 17.07
N LYS A 44 -3.21 1.50 18.05
CA LYS A 44 -2.12 1.32 19.02
C LYS A 44 -0.79 1.05 18.30
N ASP A 45 -0.16 -0.09 18.57
CA ASP A 45 1.13 -0.50 18.04
C ASP A 45 1.02 -1.36 16.77
N THR A 46 -0.18 -1.43 16.16
CA THR A 46 -0.41 -2.19 14.94
C THR A 46 -1.00 -1.33 13.83
N ALA A 47 -0.74 -1.73 12.59
CA ALA A 47 -1.40 -1.18 11.41
C ALA A 47 -1.88 -2.30 10.49
N ALA A 48 -3.00 -2.06 9.81
CA ALA A 48 -3.53 -2.91 8.77
C ALA A 48 -3.63 -2.10 7.47
N ILE A 49 -3.22 -2.71 6.37
CA ILE A 49 -3.26 -2.12 5.04
C ILE A 49 -4.12 -3.01 4.17
N THR A 50 -5.23 -2.49 3.67
CA THR A 50 -6.06 -3.18 2.68
C THR A 50 -5.54 -2.86 1.29
N ILE A 51 -5.36 -3.87 0.45
CA ILE A 51 -4.92 -3.75 -0.94
C ILE A 51 -6.01 -4.37 -1.81
N ASN A 52 -6.76 -3.54 -2.53
CA ASN A 52 -7.89 -3.96 -3.36
C ASN A 52 -7.54 -3.77 -4.83
N LYS A 53 -7.36 -4.87 -5.57
CA LYS A 53 -7.15 -4.82 -7.02
C LYS A 53 -8.51 -4.74 -7.74
N PHE A 54 -8.74 -3.69 -8.53
CA PHE A 54 -10.04 -3.48 -9.19
C PHE A 54 -10.17 -4.21 -10.53
N MET A 55 -9.07 -4.49 -11.22
CA MET A 55 -9.08 -5.13 -12.54
C MET A 55 -8.03 -6.24 -12.63
N GLY A 56 -8.45 -7.38 -13.17
CA GLY A 56 -7.66 -8.60 -13.29
C GLY A 56 -6.81 -8.70 -14.57
N SER A 57 -6.31 -7.61 -15.15
CA SER A 57 -5.31 -7.71 -16.21
C SER A 57 -3.92 -7.66 -15.61
N LEU A 58 -3.43 -8.81 -15.15
CA LEU A 58 -2.00 -9.01 -14.95
C LEU A 58 -1.37 -9.07 -16.34
N ASP A 59 -0.44 -8.16 -16.62
CA ASP A 59 0.67 -8.54 -17.49
C ASP A 59 1.22 -9.85 -16.89
N PRO A 60 1.28 -10.97 -17.64
CA PRO A 60 1.82 -12.22 -17.13
C PRO A 60 3.29 -12.10 -16.67
N ASN A 61 3.95 -10.98 -16.96
CA ASN A 61 5.28 -10.62 -16.49
C ASN A 61 5.28 -9.58 -15.35
N ALA A 62 4.12 -9.26 -14.77
CA ALA A 62 4.05 -8.36 -13.61
C ALA A 62 4.85 -8.98 -12.46
N GLY A 63 6.01 -8.40 -12.19
CA GLY A 63 6.89 -8.82 -11.11
C GLY A 63 6.29 -8.54 -9.73
N ASN A 64 7.14 -8.62 -8.70
CA ASN A 64 6.73 -8.20 -7.36
C ASN A 64 6.34 -6.71 -7.36
N ALA A 65 5.28 -6.39 -6.61
CA ALA A 65 4.89 -5.03 -6.32
C ALA A 65 5.46 -4.59 -4.97
N THR A 66 5.71 -3.29 -4.84
CA THR A 66 6.26 -2.69 -3.64
C THR A 66 5.17 -1.91 -2.91
N LEU A 67 4.94 -2.26 -1.65
CA LEU A 67 4.12 -1.51 -0.69
C LEU A 67 5.03 -0.64 0.18
N SER A 68 4.78 0.67 0.22
CA SER A 68 5.53 1.64 1.01
C SER A 68 4.64 2.36 2.01
N ILE A 69 4.95 2.23 3.30
CA ILE A 69 4.13 2.75 4.40
C ILE A 69 4.96 3.67 5.29
N GLN A 70 4.56 4.93 5.42
CA GLN A 70 5.14 5.87 6.36
C GLN A 70 4.47 5.73 7.73
N THR A 71 5.22 5.21 8.69
CA THR A 71 4.70 4.95 10.04
C THR A 71 5.78 5.06 11.11
N PRO A 72 5.47 5.69 12.26
CA PRO A 72 6.37 5.73 13.41
C PRO A 72 6.42 4.41 14.19
N LEU A 73 5.56 3.43 13.87
CA LEU A 73 5.47 2.15 14.57
C LEU A 73 6.81 1.42 14.55
N GLN A 74 7.19 0.77 15.66
CA GLN A 74 8.32 -0.14 15.69
C GLN A 74 7.90 -1.53 15.19
N VAL A 75 7.82 -1.65 13.85
CA VAL A 75 7.44 -2.91 13.19
C VAL A 75 8.47 -3.99 13.50
N LYS A 76 8.00 -5.14 13.96
CA LYS A 76 8.77 -6.37 14.19
C LYS A 76 8.49 -7.39 13.11
N GLU A 77 7.28 -7.38 12.56
CA GLU A 77 6.88 -8.31 11.53
C GLU A 77 5.79 -7.73 10.62
N VAL A 78 5.76 -8.27 9.40
CA VAL A 78 4.77 -7.96 8.38
C VAL A 78 4.13 -9.25 7.92
N PHE A 79 2.81 -9.29 7.89
CA PHE A 79 2.03 -10.47 7.55
C PHE A 79 0.93 -10.11 6.55
N SER A 80 0.90 -10.79 5.40
CA SER A 80 -0.21 -10.77 4.45
C SER A 80 -1.18 -11.90 4.74
N THR A 81 -2.47 -11.60 4.65
CA THR A 81 -3.52 -12.61 4.77
C THR A 81 -3.50 -13.66 3.66
N LEU A 82 -2.98 -13.32 2.48
CA LEU A 82 -2.87 -14.25 1.34
C LEU A 82 -1.51 -14.95 1.24
N ALA A 83 -0.41 -14.24 1.53
CA ALA A 83 0.96 -14.72 1.31
C ALA A 83 1.69 -15.09 2.60
N GLY A 84 1.11 -14.83 3.78
CA GLY A 84 1.75 -15.08 5.07
C GLY A 84 2.83 -14.05 5.39
N HIS A 85 3.93 -14.48 6.00
CA HIS A 85 5.03 -13.58 6.37
C HIS A 85 5.70 -12.96 5.14
N LEU A 86 5.82 -11.63 5.13
CA LEU A 86 6.42 -10.90 4.03
C LEU A 86 7.79 -10.33 4.41
N PRO A 87 8.77 -10.36 3.48
CA PRO A 87 10.03 -9.64 3.67
C PRO A 87 9.78 -8.14 3.66
N TRP A 88 10.45 -7.43 4.56
CA TRP A 88 10.33 -5.99 4.67
C TRP A 88 11.62 -5.35 5.16
N LYS A 89 11.77 -4.06 4.89
CA LYS A 89 12.87 -3.23 5.39
C LYS A 89 12.36 -1.85 5.80
N ARG A 90 13.10 -1.20 6.70
CA ARG A 90 12.86 0.20 7.05
C ARG A 90 13.84 1.08 6.27
N GLU A 91 13.30 2.05 5.54
CA GLU A 91 14.05 3.07 4.82
C GLU A 91 13.63 4.44 5.35
N GLY A 92 14.40 4.97 6.31
CA GLY A 92 14.05 6.19 7.02
C GLY A 92 12.76 6.05 7.82
N ASP A 93 11.76 6.85 7.48
CA ASP A 93 10.43 6.86 8.12
C ASP A 93 9.41 5.92 7.44
N ARG A 94 9.86 5.12 6.46
CA ARG A 94 8.99 4.21 5.71
C ARG A 94 9.37 2.74 5.89
N ILE A 95 8.35 1.91 5.91
CA ILE A 95 8.44 0.46 5.73
C ILE A 95 8.23 0.15 4.26
N VAL A 96 9.12 -0.66 3.68
CA VAL A 96 9.07 -1.10 2.29
C VAL A 96 8.93 -2.61 2.28
N ILE A 97 7.90 -3.10 1.60
CA ILE A 97 7.53 -4.51 1.54
C ILE A 97 7.44 -4.90 0.08
N ASP A 98 8.18 -5.93 -0.32
CA ASP A 98 8.07 -6.51 -1.65
C ASP A 98 7.16 -7.73 -1.57
N MET A 99 6.07 -7.71 -2.33
CA MET A 99 5.03 -8.72 -2.28
C MET A 99 4.45 -9.02 -3.66
N PRO A 100 3.95 -10.24 -3.90
CA PRO A 100 3.21 -10.51 -5.12
C PRO A 100 1.95 -9.63 -5.20
N PRO A 101 1.58 -9.10 -6.38
CA PRO A 101 0.30 -8.42 -6.56
C PRO A 101 -0.87 -9.34 -6.15
N PRO A 102 -1.80 -8.88 -5.30
CA PRO A 102 -2.95 -9.70 -4.94
C PRO A 102 -3.84 -9.92 -6.16
N VAL A 103 -4.39 -11.14 -6.27
CA VAL A 103 -5.37 -11.48 -7.32
C VAL A 103 -6.73 -10.82 -7.03
N SER A 104 -6.98 -10.42 -5.78
CA SER A 104 -8.21 -9.77 -5.34
C SER A 104 -7.93 -8.74 -4.22
N VAL A 105 -8.45 -9.00 -3.01
CA VAL A 105 -8.25 -8.19 -1.81
C VAL A 105 -7.26 -8.92 -0.90
N ASP A 106 -6.22 -8.22 -0.47
CA ASP A 106 -5.32 -8.67 0.58
C ASP A 106 -5.28 -7.65 1.73
N VAL A 107 -4.99 -8.15 2.93
CA VAL A 107 -4.74 -7.32 4.11
C VAL A 107 -3.34 -7.61 4.61
N VAL A 108 -2.51 -6.57 4.64
CA VAL A 108 -1.15 -6.60 5.19
C VAL A 108 -1.16 -5.99 6.59
N ILE A 109 -0.71 -6.75 7.58
CA ILE A 109 -0.66 -6.36 8.98
C ILE A 109 0.78 -6.08 9.39
N LEU A 110 1.00 -4.94 10.04
CA LEU A 110 2.25 -4.52 10.67
C LEU A 110 2.06 -4.62 12.19
N ARG A 111 2.96 -5.32 12.86
CA ARG A 111 3.03 -5.45 14.33
C ARG A 111 4.47 -5.56 14.81
#